data_AF-Q7MR38-F1
#
_entry.id   AF-Q7MR38-F1
#
_cell.length_a   1.000
_cell.length_b   1.000
_cell.length_c   1.000
_cell.angle_alpha   90.00
_cell.angle_beta   90.00
_cell.angle_gamma   90.00
#
_symmetry.space_group_name_H-M   'P 1'
#
loop_
_entity.id
_entity.type
_entity.pdbx_description
1 polymer ?
#
loop_
_entity_poly.entity_id
_entity_poly.type
_entity_poly.pdbx_seq_one_letter_code
_entity_poly.pdbx_strand_id
1 'polypeptide(L)'
;MEKLVESLSSNQKRNQALLHPFEGNEALLELTKGRLGNEEPCHVKGAQGEEYVILPKHLLLGLVNLLQKGREERVKLNLERDILQQMPIDFEDVWEVALQEIHRENANPSYVDTKRLIKEIKRRHPNLFFQLGDLFGRAKEEMLD
;
A
#
# COMPACT_ATOMS: atom_id res chain seq x y z
N MET A 1 16.69 -1.34 -4.51
CA MET A 1 15.33 -0.87 -4.85
C MET A 1 15.30 0.63 -5.13
N GLU A 2 15.90 1.47 -4.29
CA GLU A 2 16.04 2.92 -4.56
C GLU A 2 16.60 3.19 -5.96
N LYS A 3 17.72 2.53 -6.31
CA LYS A 3 18.30 2.58 -7.67
C LYS A 3 17.31 2.28 -8.80
N LEU A 4 16.33 1.41 -8.56
CA LEU A 4 15.33 1.07 -9.57
C LEU A 4 14.28 2.17 -9.70
N VAL A 5 13.76 2.68 -8.58
CA VAL A 5 12.80 3.80 -8.57
C VAL A 5 13.44 5.04 -9.20
N GLU A 6 14.71 5.30 -8.88
CA GLU A 6 15.51 6.34 -9.52
C GLU A 6 15.69 6.08 -11.02
N SER A 7 16.01 4.85 -11.44
CA SER A 7 16.19 4.54 -12.87
C SER A 7 14.91 4.69 -13.69
N LEU A 8 13.74 4.47 -13.08
CA LEU A 8 12.43 4.66 -13.72
C LEU A 8 11.97 6.12 -13.70
N SER A 9 12.29 6.84 -12.62
CA SER A 9 11.90 8.25 -12.43
C SER A 9 12.85 9.23 -13.10
N SER A 10 14.13 8.85 -13.27
CA SER A 10 15.15 9.68 -13.88
C SER A 10 14.96 9.70 -15.39
N ASN A 11 14.92 10.91 -15.95
CA ASN A 11 14.94 11.13 -17.40
C ASN A 11 16.21 10.57 -18.07
N GLN A 12 17.22 10.18 -17.31
CA GLN A 12 18.47 9.63 -17.82
C GLN A 12 18.32 8.12 -18.14
N LYS A 13 17.61 7.82 -19.23
CA LYS A 13 17.42 6.47 -19.76
C LYS A 13 18.77 5.83 -20.13
N ARG A 14 19.30 4.92 -19.29
CA ARG A 14 20.60 4.22 -19.49
C ARG A 14 20.52 3.16 -20.59
N ASN A 15 19.45 2.37 -20.60
CA ASN A 15 19.20 1.34 -21.61
C ASN A 15 17.98 1.74 -22.45
N GLN A 16 18.16 1.78 -23.77
CA GLN A 16 17.15 2.19 -24.74
C GLN A 16 17.14 1.25 -25.94
N ALA A 17 15.95 0.96 -26.44
CA ALA A 17 15.74 0.15 -27.63
C ALA A 17 14.58 0.68 -28.50
N LEU A 18 14.59 0.27 -29.77
CA LEU A 18 13.49 0.41 -30.70
C LEU A 18 12.81 -0.94 -30.90
N LEU A 19 11.49 -0.93 -30.99
CA LEU A 19 10.69 -2.09 -31.34
C LEU A 19 10.23 -1.97 -32.79
N HIS A 20 10.74 -2.87 -33.63
CA HIS A 20 10.37 -2.96 -35.04
C HIS A 20 9.43 -4.15 -35.26
N PRO A 21 8.35 -4.00 -36.05
CA PRO A 21 7.62 -5.16 -36.56
C PRO A 21 8.56 -5.97 -37.46
N PHE A 22 8.56 -7.29 -37.31
CA PHE A 22 9.35 -8.19 -38.16
C PHE A 22 8.44 -8.97 -39.11
N GLU A 23 7.96 -10.15 -38.71
CA GLU A 23 6.99 -10.94 -39.50
C GLU A 23 6.02 -11.67 -38.57
N GLY A 24 4.76 -11.83 -38.99
CA GLY A 24 3.75 -12.57 -38.23
C GLY A 24 3.54 -12.03 -36.82
N ASN A 25 3.92 -12.81 -35.81
CA ASN A 25 3.84 -12.45 -34.38
C ASN A 25 5.22 -12.12 -33.78
N GLU A 26 6.20 -11.82 -34.64
CA GLU A 26 7.57 -11.51 -34.23
C GLU A 26 7.84 -10.01 -34.30
N ALA A 27 8.65 -9.54 -33.36
CA ALA A 27 9.14 -8.18 -33.34
C ALA A 27 10.64 -8.20 -33.04
N LEU A 28 11.37 -7.30 -33.71
CA LEU A 28 12.80 -7.12 -33.50
C LEU A 28 13.03 -5.99 -32.51
N LEU A 29 13.83 -6.27 -31.47
CA LEU A 29 14.27 -5.27 -30.50
C LEU A 29 15.70 -4.82 -30.83
N GLU A 30 15.86 -3.58 -31.28
CA GLU A 30 17.17 -2.99 -31.59
C GLU A 30 17.63 -2.11 -30.41
N LEU A 31 18.73 -2.48 -29.75
CA LEU A 31 19.32 -1.67 -28.68
C LEU A 31 20.02 -0.43 -29.28
N THR A 32 19.51 0.76 -28.97
CA THR A 32 20.14 2.04 -29.38
C THR A 32 21.10 2.57 -28.33
N LYS A 33 20.94 2.15 -27.06
CA LYS A 33 21.84 2.53 -25.97
C LYS A 33 21.85 1.47 -24.88
N GLY A 34 23.03 1.19 -24.34
CA GLY A 34 23.18 0.27 -23.21
C GLY A 34 23.00 -1.19 -23.60
N ARG A 35 22.54 -2.02 -22.66
CA ARG A 35 22.36 -3.47 -22.84
C ARG A 35 21.05 -3.93 -22.24
N LEU A 36 20.44 -4.96 -22.81
CA LEU A 36 19.36 -5.67 -22.15
C LEU A 36 19.96 -6.54 -21.03
N GLY A 37 19.68 -6.18 -19.78
CA GLY A 37 20.22 -6.85 -18.61
C GLY A 37 19.12 -7.31 -17.65
N ASN A 38 19.53 -8.05 -16.62
CA ASN A 38 18.64 -8.50 -15.55
C ASN A 38 18.57 -7.51 -14.38
N GLU A 39 19.40 -6.47 -14.32
CA GLU A 39 19.47 -5.56 -13.15
C GLU A 39 18.81 -4.19 -13.36
N GLU A 40 18.53 -3.80 -14.61
CA GLU A 40 18.08 -2.46 -14.96
C GLU A 40 16.93 -2.50 -16.00
N PRO A 41 15.97 -1.56 -15.95
CA PRO A 41 14.97 -1.41 -17.00
C PRO A 41 15.60 -1.06 -18.35
N CYS A 42 14.93 -1.48 -19.43
CA CYS A 42 15.20 -1.01 -20.79
C CYS A 42 13.97 -0.28 -21.33
N HIS A 43 14.14 0.98 -21.73
CA HIS A 43 13.06 1.78 -22.33
C HIS A 43 12.96 1.48 -23.82
N VAL A 44 11.77 1.18 -24.30
CA VAL A 44 11.53 0.76 -25.67
C VAL A 44 10.56 1.72 -26.35
N LYS A 45 10.89 2.15 -27.57
CA LYS A 45 9.97 2.95 -28.40
C LYS A 45 9.48 2.14 -29.59
N GLY A 46 8.17 2.08 -29.78
CA GLY A 46 7.53 1.48 -30.95
C GLY A 46 7.46 2.41 -32.15
N ALA A 47 7.24 1.84 -33.33
CA ALA A 47 7.13 2.58 -34.59
C ALA A 47 6.03 3.66 -34.61
N GLN A 48 4.95 3.46 -33.84
CA GLN A 48 3.82 4.40 -33.74
C GLN A 48 3.98 5.43 -32.61
N GLY A 49 5.14 5.49 -31.97
CA GLY A 49 5.40 6.39 -30.83
C GLY A 49 5.01 5.82 -29.47
N GLU A 50 4.52 4.59 -29.41
CA GLU A 50 4.26 3.86 -28.16
C GLU A 50 5.55 3.73 -27.32
N GLU A 51 5.47 3.99 -26.02
CA GLU A 51 6.58 3.82 -25.09
C GLU A 51 6.34 2.62 -24.17
N TYR A 52 7.28 1.68 -24.14
CA TYR A 52 7.27 0.51 -23.27
C TYR A 52 8.51 0.48 -22.37
N VAL A 53 8.45 -0.33 -21.32
CA VAL A 53 9.61 -0.65 -20.49
C VAL A 53 9.70 -2.17 -20.34
N ILE A 54 10.86 -2.73 -20.70
CA ILE A 54 11.17 -4.13 -20.40
C ILE A 54 11.78 -4.18 -19.00
N LEU A 55 11.14 -4.93 -18.11
CA LEU A 55 11.59 -5.17 -16.75
C LEU A 55 11.86 -6.66 -16.52
N PRO A 56 13.02 -7.01 -15.96
CA PRO A 56 13.24 -8.33 -15.37
C PRO A 56 12.16 -8.65 -14.34
N LYS A 57 11.62 -9.88 -14.37
CA LYS A 57 10.49 -10.30 -13.52
C LYS A 57 10.69 -9.99 -12.03
N HIS A 58 11.89 -10.23 -11.50
CA HIS A 58 12.16 -9.99 -10.07
C HIS A 58 12.13 -8.51 -9.69
N LEU A 59 12.47 -7.61 -10.62
CA LEU A 59 12.37 -6.16 -10.42
C LEU A 59 10.90 -5.73 -10.36
N LEU A 60 10.07 -6.24 -11.28
CA LEU A 60 8.62 -6.03 -11.25
C LEU A 60 7.99 -6.56 -9.96
N LEU A 61 8.32 -7.80 -9.57
CA LEU A 61 7.84 -8.37 -8.31
C LEU A 61 8.32 -7.57 -7.09
N GLY A 62 9.56 -7.07 -7.12
CA GLY A 62 10.09 -6.17 -6.09
C GLY A 62 9.28 -4.89 -5.96
N LEU A 63 8.89 -4.26 -7.08
CA LEU A 63 8.00 -3.10 -7.09
C LEU A 63 6.62 -3.41 -6.53
N VAL A 64 5.99 -4.51 -6.98
CA VAL A 64 4.68 -4.94 -6.48
C VAL A 64 4.72 -5.16 -4.97
N ASN A 65 5.75 -5.83 -4.47
CA ASN A 65 5.92 -6.08 -3.04
C ASN A 65 6.12 -4.78 -2.24
N LEU A 66 6.87 -3.81 -2.78
CA LEU A 66 7.05 -2.52 -2.14
C LEU A 66 5.73 -1.74 -2.02
N LEU A 67 4.95 -1.71 -3.11
CA LEU A 67 3.63 -1.08 -3.12
C LEU A 67 2.67 -1.76 -2.14
N GLN A 68 2.70 -3.09 -2.09
CA GLN A 68 1.89 -3.85 -1.15
C GLN A 68 2.26 -3.53 0.30
N LYS A 69 3.56 -3.53 0.65
CA LYS A 69 4.04 -3.18 1.99
C LYS A 69 3.65 -1.77 2.40
N GLY A 70 3.87 -0.78 1.52
CA GLY A 70 3.50 0.61 1.81
C GLY A 70 2.00 0.78 2.02
N ARG A 71 1.19 -0.02 1.33
CA ARG A 71 -0.26 -0.03 1.52
C ARG A 71 -0.67 -0.69 2.83
N GLU A 72 -0.06 -1.81 3.20
CA GLU A 72 -0.28 -2.47 4.50
C GLU A 72 0.10 -1.55 5.67
N GLU A 73 1.23 -0.86 5.56
CA GLU A 73 1.67 0.13 6.54
C GLU A 73 0.69 1.30 6.66
N ARG A 74 0.20 1.83 5.53
CA ARG A 74 -0.83 2.87 5.53
C ARG A 74 -2.13 2.42 6.20
N VAL A 75 -2.54 1.17 6.01
CA VAL A 75 -3.72 0.61 6.71
C VAL A 75 -3.48 0.56 8.21
N LYS A 76 -2.32 0.09 8.67
CA LYS A 76 -1.96 0.07 10.10
C LYS A 76 -1.99 1.46 10.74
N LEU A 77 -1.42 2.46 10.07
CA LEU A 77 -1.43 3.85 10.55
C LEU A 77 -2.84 4.44 10.60
N ASN A 78 -3.66 4.17 9.58
CA ASN A 78 -5.06 4.59 9.60
C ASN A 78 -5.83 3.90 10.72
N LEU A 79 -5.57 2.60 10.95
CA LEU A 79 -6.21 1.83 12.01
C LEU A 79 -5.88 2.39 13.38
N GLU A 80 -4.60 2.65 13.65
CA GLU A 80 -4.12 3.26 14.89
C GLU A 80 -4.81 4.60 15.15
N ARG A 81 -4.78 5.50 14.16
CA ARG A 81 -5.46 6.80 14.24
C ARG A 81 -6.96 6.64 14.52
N ASP A 82 -7.63 5.75 13.80
CA ASP A 82 -9.09 5.60 13.88
C ASP A 82 -9.52 4.95 15.19
N ILE A 83 -8.70 4.06 15.77
CA ILE A 83 -8.88 3.54 17.13
C ILE A 83 -8.79 4.67 18.14
N LEU A 84 -7.70 5.45 18.13
CA LEU A 84 -7.48 6.55 19.06
C LEU A 84 -8.62 7.58 19.01
N GLN A 85 -9.14 7.87 17.81
CA GLN A 85 -10.29 8.78 17.64
C GLN A 85 -11.58 8.27 18.29
N GLN A 86 -11.72 6.98 18.55
CA GLN A 86 -12.89 6.40 19.22
C GLN A 86 -12.75 6.30 20.74
N MET A 87 -11.62 6.75 21.31
CA MET A 87 -11.29 6.73 22.74
C MET A 87 -11.34 5.31 23.32
N PRO A 88 -10.37 4.45 23.00
CA PRO A 88 -10.31 3.10 23.57
C PRO A 88 -10.03 3.18 25.08
N ILE A 89 -10.56 2.24 25.85
CA ILE A 89 -10.20 2.06 27.27
C ILE A 89 -8.80 1.43 27.36
N ASP A 90 -8.59 0.38 26.58
CA ASP A 90 -7.29 -0.24 26.34
C ASP A 90 -7.04 -0.29 24.83
N PHE A 91 -5.97 0.37 24.39
CA PHE A 91 -5.61 0.43 22.98
C PHE A 91 -5.22 -0.95 22.44
N GLU A 92 -4.49 -1.75 23.22
CA GLU A 92 -3.95 -3.04 22.77
C GLU A 92 -5.08 -4.04 22.54
N ASP A 93 -6.07 -4.07 23.43
CA ASP A 93 -7.28 -4.91 23.28
C ASP A 93 -8.05 -4.57 22.00
N VAL A 94 -8.29 -3.28 21.74
CA VAL A 94 -9.00 -2.84 20.53
C VAL A 94 -8.18 -3.15 19.28
N TRP A 95 -6.86 -2.96 19.33
CA TRP A 95 -5.96 -3.25 18.23
C TRP A 95 -5.99 -4.74 17.85
N GLU A 96 -5.93 -5.64 18.85
CA GLU A 96 -6.00 -7.08 18.60
C GLU A 96 -7.33 -7.48 17.97
N VAL A 97 -8.46 -7.02 18.52
CA VAL A 97 -9.80 -7.29 17.95
C VAL A 97 -9.90 -6.78 16.52
N ALA A 98 -9.37 -5.59 16.23
CA ALA A 98 -9.39 -5.02 14.89
C ALA A 98 -8.56 -5.86 13.90
N LEU A 99 -7.36 -6.30 14.28
CA LEU A 99 -6.56 -7.19 13.45
C LEU A 99 -7.29 -8.51 13.20
N GLN A 100 -7.89 -9.13 14.22
CA GLN A 100 -8.64 -10.36 14.05
C GLN A 100 -9.79 -10.21 13.04
N GLU A 101 -10.54 -9.11 13.11
CA GLU A 101 -11.63 -8.84 12.15
C GLU A 101 -11.12 -8.63 10.72
N ILE A 102 -10.00 -7.91 10.54
CA ILE A 102 -9.37 -7.74 9.22
C ILE A 102 -9.00 -9.10 8.60
N HIS A 103 -8.46 -10.03 9.40
CA HIS A 103 -8.11 -11.36 8.89
C HIS A 103 -9.35 -12.24 8.63
N ARG A 104 -10.42 -12.11 9.43
CA ARG A 104 -11.65 -12.89 9.29
C ARG A 104 -12.42 -12.59 8.02
N GLU A 105 -12.43 -11.34 7.56
CA GLU A 105 -13.17 -10.98 6.35
C GLU A 105 -12.60 -11.65 5.09
N ASN A 106 -11.44 -12.33 5.16
CA ASN A 106 -10.65 -12.79 4.01
C ASN A 106 -10.41 -11.68 2.96
N ALA A 107 -10.69 -10.44 3.34
CA ALA A 107 -10.46 -9.27 2.54
C ALA A 107 -8.96 -9.06 2.51
N ASN A 108 -8.44 -8.65 1.35
CA ASN A 108 -7.05 -8.22 1.29
C ASN A 108 -6.87 -7.07 2.31
N PRO A 109 -6.04 -7.24 3.37
CA PRO A 109 -5.93 -6.27 4.47
C PRO A 109 -5.65 -4.85 3.98
N SER A 110 -5.07 -4.74 2.80
CA SER A 110 -4.80 -3.52 2.08
C SER A 110 -6.00 -2.63 1.69
N TYR A 111 -7.24 -3.13 1.66
CA TYR A 111 -8.42 -2.40 1.16
C TYR A 111 -9.47 -2.12 2.25
N VAL A 112 -9.10 -2.30 3.52
CA VAL A 112 -10.02 -2.14 4.64
C VAL A 112 -10.36 -0.66 4.85
N ASP A 113 -11.65 -0.34 4.97
CA ASP A 113 -12.13 0.93 5.52
C ASP A 113 -12.01 0.88 7.04
N THR A 114 -10.84 1.30 7.55
CA THR A 114 -10.51 1.29 8.98
C THR A 114 -11.51 2.08 9.81
N LYS A 115 -12.02 3.20 9.29
CA LYS A 115 -12.96 4.06 10.00
C LYS A 115 -14.31 3.37 10.18
N ARG A 116 -14.78 2.69 9.14
CA ARG A 116 -15.99 1.87 9.23
C ARG A 116 -15.79 0.68 10.16
N LEU A 117 -14.66 -0.02 10.03
CA LEU A 117 -14.31 -1.17 10.87
C LEU A 117 -14.35 -0.81 12.37
N ILE A 118 -13.65 0.25 12.78
CA ILE A 118 -13.61 0.64 14.21
C ILE A 118 -14.99 1.06 14.72
N LYS A 119 -15.81 1.73 13.90
CA LYS A 119 -17.21 2.03 14.28
C LYS A 119 -18.03 0.77 14.50
N GLU A 120 -17.85 -0.24 13.66
CA GLU A 120 -18.53 -1.53 13.81
C GLU A 120 -18.03 -2.32 15.02
N ILE A 121 -16.73 -2.26 15.33
CA ILE A 121 -16.15 -2.83 16.55
C ILE A 121 -16.72 -2.13 17.79
N LYS A 122 -16.74 -0.79 17.85
CA LYS A 122 -17.33 -0.03 18.96
C LYS A 122 -18.80 -0.37 19.19
N ARG A 123 -19.55 -0.62 18.12
CA ARG A 123 -20.95 -1.06 18.23
C ARG A 123 -21.08 -2.49 18.80
N ARG A 124 -20.19 -3.41 18.42
CA ARG A 124 -20.21 -4.81 18.87
C ARG A 124 -19.61 -5.01 20.26
N HIS A 125 -18.62 -4.18 20.61
CA HIS A 125 -17.83 -4.24 21.83
C HIS A 125 -17.77 -2.85 22.49
N PRO A 126 -18.91 -2.30 22.94
CA PRO A 126 -18.95 -0.95 23.52
C PRO A 126 -18.12 -0.83 24.80
N ASN A 127 -17.85 -1.95 25.47
CA ASN A 127 -17.02 -2.05 26.68
C ASN A 127 -15.52 -1.86 26.43
N LEU A 128 -15.07 -1.77 25.17
CA LEU A 128 -13.68 -1.48 24.83
C LEU A 128 -13.41 0.02 24.65
N PHE A 129 -14.43 0.87 24.70
CA PHE A 129 -14.32 2.30 24.43
C PHE A 129 -15.01 3.11 25.53
N PHE A 130 -14.51 4.31 25.77
CA PHE A 130 -15.20 5.26 26.64
C PHE A 130 -16.52 5.70 26.01
N GLN A 131 -17.59 5.67 26.81
CA GLN A 131 -18.85 6.30 26.45
C GLN A 131 -18.84 7.73 26.98
N LEU A 132 -19.33 8.69 26.18
CA LEU A 132 -19.37 10.10 26.61
C LEU A 132 -20.14 10.27 27.93
N GLY A 133 -21.18 9.46 28.16
CA GLY A 133 -21.94 9.46 29.42
C GLY A 133 -21.06 9.15 30.64
N ASP A 134 -20.13 8.22 30.51
CA ASP A 134 -19.22 7.81 31.60
C ASP A 134 -18.23 8.92 31.95
N LEU A 135 -17.79 9.69 30.94
CA LEU A 135 -16.86 10.81 31.12
C LEU A 135 -17.52 11.96 31.90
N PHE A 136 -18.78 12.29 31.60
CA PHE A 136 -19.52 13.31 32.35
C PHE A 136 -19.86 12.86 33.77
N GLY A 137 -20.12 11.57 33.98
CA GLY A 137 -20.34 11.00 35.31
C GLY A 137 -19.12 11.20 36.22
N ARG A 138 -17.93 10.81 35.74
CA ARG A 138 -16.67 10.95 36.51
C ARG A 138 -16.26 12.40 36.73
N ALA A 139 -16.38 13.25 35.72
CA ALA A 139 -16.06 14.68 35.87
C ALA A 139 -16.94 15.36 36.92
N LYS A 140 -18.17 14.89 37.12
CA LYS A 140 -19.06 15.41 38.16
C LYS A 140 -18.71 14.87 39.55
N GLU A 141 -18.32 13.61 39.67
CA GLU A 141 -17.85 13.01 40.92
C GLU A 141 -16.57 13.69 41.41
N GLU A 142 -15.58 13.93 40.53
CA GLU A 142 -14.33 14.63 40.88
C GLU A 142 -14.51 16.11 41.26
N MET A 143 -15.63 16.75 40.89
CA MET A 143 -15.95 18.13 41.31
C MET A 143 -16.75 18.19 42.62
N LEU A 144 -17.29 17.08 43.09
CA LEU A 144 -18.07 16.99 44.33
C LEU A 144 -17.22 16.55 45.54
N ASP A 145 -16.01 16.02 45.29
CA ASP A 145 -14.97 15.73 46.29
C ASP A 145 -13.92 16.85 46.37
#